data_AF-A0A3C1SFH2-F1
#
_entry.id   AF-A0A3C1SFH2-F1
#
_cell.length_a   1.000
_cell.length_b   1.000
_cell.length_c   1.000
_cell.angle_alpha   90.00
_cell.angle_beta   90.00
_cell.angle_gamma   90.00
#
_symmetry.space_group_name_H-M   'P 1'
#
loop_
_entity.id
_entity.type
_entity.pdbx_description
1 polymer ?
#
loop_
_entity_poly.entity_id
_entity_poly.type
_entity_poly.pdbx_seq_one_letter_code
_entity_poly.pdbx_strand_id
1 'polypeptide(L)' 'MYQRINILLPEKTVHLIDQFADRKNRSQFIDEAVKYYTEQVGKISLREQLKQGAIRRAERDLNLSQEWNALEEEAWQTG' A
#
# COMPACT_ATOMS: atom_id res chain seq x y z
N MET A 1 24.33 -3.13 -2.37
CA MET A 1 25.31 -2.35 -1.59
C MET A 1 24.83 -2.34 -0.14
N TYR A 2 25.68 -2.68 0.83
CA TYR A 2 25.28 -2.79 2.25
C TYR A 2 25.91 -1.66 3.06
N GLN A 3 25.14 -1.04 3.95
CA GLN A 3 25.61 -0.04 4.90
C GLN A 3 25.48 -0.58 6.32
N ARG A 4 26.54 -0.47 7.12
CA ARG A 4 26.50 -0.85 8.54
C ARG A 4 25.84 0.27 9.33
N ILE A 5 24.80 -0.09 10.09
CA ILE A 5 24.11 0.80 11.02
C ILE A 5 24.14 0.18 12.41
N ASN A 6 24.26 1.02 13.45
CA ASN A 6 24.12 0.60 14.84
C ASN A 6 22.70 0.93 15.29
N ILE A 7 21.95 -0.08 15.72
CA ILE A 7 20.57 0.06 16.18
C ILE A 7 20.43 -0.61 17.55
N LEU A 8 19.64 0.02 18.43
CA LEU A 8 19.23 -0.57 19.69
C LEU A 8 17.88 -1.25 19.48
N LEU A 9 17.80 -2.52 19.84
CA LEU A 9 16.58 -3.30 19.78
C LEU A 9 16.27 -3.88 21.17
N PRO A 10 14.99 -4.01 21.54
CA PRO A 10 14.61 -4.74 22.74
C PRO A 10 15.17 -6.16 22.72
N GLU A 11 15.60 -6.68 23.86
CA GLU A 11 16.16 -8.05 23.97
C GLU A 11 15.21 -9.09 23.40
N LYS A 12 13.91 -8.97 23.69
CA LYS A 12 12.86 -9.83 23.12
C LYS A 12 12.88 -9.87 21.59
N THR A 13 13.15 -8.74 20.93
CA THR A 13 13.22 -8.63 19.47
C THR A 13 14.48 -9.30 18.95
N VAL A 14 15.61 -9.15 19.64
CA VAL A 14 16.85 -9.85 19.31
C VAL A 14 16.69 -11.36 19.44
N HIS A 15 16.03 -11.83 20.50
CA HIS A 15 15.71 -13.25 20.68
C HIS A 15 14.80 -13.78 19.57
N LEU A 16 13.79 -13.02 19.16
CA LEU A 16 12.95 -13.39 18.01
C LEU A 16 13.78 -13.51 16.74
N ILE A 17 14.65 -12.54 16.45
CA ILE A 17 15.55 -12.61 15.29
C ILE A 17 16.41 -13.89 15.37
N ASP A 18 16.93 -14.21 16.55
CA ASP A 18 17.78 -15.39 16.76
C ASP A 18 17.04 -16.73 16.60
N GLN A 19 15.71 -16.76 16.78
CA GLN A 19 14.90 -17.95 16.51
C GLN A 19 14.76 -18.23 15.02
N PHE A 20 14.76 -17.19 14.18
CA PHE A 20 14.52 -17.30 12.74
C PHE A 20 15.78 -17.14 11.89
N ALA A 21 16.87 -16.62 12.45
CA ALA A 21 18.09 -16.37 11.73
C ALA A 21 19.33 -16.53 12.61
N ASP A 22 20.28 -17.33 12.13
CA ASP A 22 21.62 -17.42 12.72
C ASP A 22 22.34 -16.07 12.66
N ARG A 23 23.39 -15.90 13.49
CA ARG A 23 24.18 -14.67 13.56
C ARG A 23 24.68 -14.14 12.21
N LYS A 24 24.95 -15.01 11.23
CA LYS A 24 25.37 -14.63 9.88
C LYS A 24 24.24 -14.10 9.00
N ASN A 25 22.99 -14.49 9.29
CA ASN A 25 21.81 -14.19 8.49
C ASN A 25 20.91 -13.10 9.12
N ARG A 26 21.23 -12.60 10.32
CA ARG A 26 20.48 -11.51 10.99
C ARG A 26 20.27 -10.30 10.10
N SER A 27 21.31 -9.84 9.39
CA SER A 27 21.20 -8.67 8.51
C SER A 27 20.26 -8.91 7.34
N GLN A 28 20.27 -10.12 6.77
CA GLN A 28 19.35 -10.50 5.70
C GLN A 28 17.91 -10.59 6.21
N PHE A 29 17.71 -11.21 7.37
CA PHE A 29 16.40 -11.30 8.00
C PHE A 29 15.82 -9.91 8.31
N ILE A 30 16.65 -8.99 8.82
CA ILE A 30 16.22 -7.60 9.07
C ILE A 30 15.88 -6.89 7.76
N ASP A 31 16.67 -7.06 6.70
CA ASP A 31 16.37 -6.46 5.37
C ASP A 31 15.03 -6.96 4.81
N GLU A 32 14.79 -8.27 4.87
CA GLU A 32 13.53 -8.88 4.44
C GLU A 32 12.34 -8.40 5.29
N ALA A 33 12.49 -8.32 6.60
CA ALA A 33 11.46 -7.82 7.50
C ALA A 33 11.11 -6.34 7.22
N VAL A 34 12.11 -5.50 6.95
CA VAL A 34 11.90 -4.08 6.62
C VAL A 34 11.19 -3.93 5.27
N LYS A 35 11.60 -4.70 4.25
CA LYS A 35 10.92 -4.71 2.94
C LYS A 35 9.48 -5.16 3.07
N TYR A 36 9.24 -6.26 3.77
CA TYR A 36 7.90 -6.77 4.02
C TYR A 36 7.03 -5.72 4.72
N TYR A 37 7.53 -5.12 5.81
CA TYR A 37 6.77 -4.12 6.56
C TYR A 37 6.44 -2.89 5.70
N THR A 38 7.41 -2.38 4.94
CA THR A 38 7.20 -1.20 4.08
C THR A 38 6.22 -1.47 2.94
N GLU A 39 6.23 -2.66 2.34
CA GLU A 39 5.22 -3.06 1.37
C GLU A 39 3.80 -3.13 1.96
N GLN A 40 3.66 -3.69 3.17
CA GLN A 40 2.35 -3.80 3.83
C GLN A 40 1.81 -2.43 4.24
N VAL A 41 2.65 -1.58 4.85
CA VAL A 41 2.26 -0.20 5.21
C VAL A 41 1.96 0.63 3.96
N GLY A 42 2.74 0.47 2.90
CA GLY A 42 2.50 1.12 1.61
C GLY A 42 1.14 0.76 1.02
N LYS A 43 0.75 -0.52 1.06
CA LYS A 43 -0.58 -0.97 0.60
C LYS A 43 -1.72 -0.35 1.41
N ILE A 44 -1.57 -0.26 2.73
CA ILE A 44 -2.58 0.38 3.60
C ILE A 44 -2.72 1.86 3.27
N SER A 45 -1.59 2.57 3.17
CA SER A 45 -1.56 3.99 2.82
C SER A 45 -2.18 4.26 1.44
N LEU A 46 -1.80 3.47 0.43
CA LEU A 46 -2.34 3.58 -0.93
C LEU A 46 -3.85 3.32 -0.95
N ARG A 47 -4.32 2.30 -0.23
CA ARG A 47 -5.77 2.00 -0.14
C ARG A 47 -6.54 3.16 0.46
N GLU A 48 -6.01 3.79 1.51
CA GLU A 48 -6.65 4.96 2.12
C GLU A 48 -6.64 6.16 1.17
N GLN A 49 -5.52 6.43 0.49
CA GLN A 49 -5.44 7.50 -0.50
C GLN A 49 -6.41 7.31 -1.66
N LEU A 50 -6.57 6.09 -2.17
CA LEU A 50 -7.55 5.75 -3.21
C LEU A 50 -8.99 5.97 -2.72
N LYS A 51 -9.32 5.51 -1.51
CA LYS A 51 -10.63 5.72 -0.89
C LYS A 51 -10.95 7.21 -0.77
N GLN A 52 -10.03 8.00 -0.21
CA GLN A 52 -10.20 9.44 -0.07
C GLN A 52 -10.31 10.15 -1.42
N GLY A 53 -9.55 9.70 -2.41
CA GLY A 53 -9.65 10.19 -3.79
C GLY A 53 -11.02 9.93 -4.41
N ALA A 54 -11.56 8.72 -4.24
CA ALA A 54 -12.90 8.35 -4.73
C ALA A 54 -13.99 9.18 -4.05
N ILE A 55 -13.95 9.33 -2.72
CA ILE A 55 -14.91 10.15 -1.97
C ILE A 55 -14.89 11.59 -2.46
N ARG A 56 -13.71 12.20 -2.62
CA ARG A 56 -13.58 13.59 -3.10
C ARG A 56 -14.11 13.81 -4.51
N ARG A 57 -14.06 12.78 -5.36
CA ARG A 57 -14.50 12.87 -6.76
C ARG A 57 -15.92 12.36 -6.98
N ALA A 58 -16.55 11.74 -5.99
CA ALA A 58 -17.84 11.07 -6.13
C ALA A 58 -18.92 11.93 -6.76
N GLU A 59 -19.05 13.19 -6.34
CA GLU A 59 -20.04 14.13 -6.89
C GLU A 59 -19.77 14.47 -8.36
N ARG A 60 -18.50 14.75 -8.70
CA ARG A 60 -18.07 15.01 -10.08
C ARG A 60 -18.29 13.79 -10.97
N ASP A 61 -17.87 12.62 -10.50
CA ASP A 61 -17.94 11.37 -11.26
C ASP A 61 -19.40 10.97 -11.49
N LEU A 62 -20.29 11.23 -10.51
CA LEU A 62 -21.73 11.03 -10.64
C LEU A 62 -22.35 11.99 -11.67
N ASN A 63 -22.06 13.28 -11.59
CA ASN A 63 -22.58 14.27 -12.54
C ASN A 63 -22.13 13.96 -13.97
N LEU A 64 -20.85 13.62 -14.14
CA LEU A 64 -20.32 13.20 -15.44
C LEU A 64 -21.02 11.93 -15.94
N SER A 65 -21.21 10.91 -15.09
CA SER A 65 -21.93 9.70 -15.49
C SER A 65 -23.38 9.99 -15.91
N GLN A 66 -24.05 10.94 -15.28
CA GLN A 66 -25.42 11.33 -15.61
C GLN A 66 -25.49 12.11 -16.93
N GLU A 67 -24.55 13.03 -17.17
CA GLU A 67 -24.43 13.77 -18.43
C GLU A 67 -24.20 12.82 -19.62
N TRP A 68 -23.34 11.81 -19.47
CA TRP A 68 -23.04 10.85 -20.52
C TRP A 68 -24.19 9.85 -20.76
N ASN A 69 -24.90 9.43 -19.71
CA ASN A 69 -26.05 8.53 -19.85
C ASN A 69 -27.18 9.17 -20.68
N ALA A 70 -27.43 10.48 -20.50
CA ALA A 70 -28.40 11.21 -21.30
C ALA A 70 -28.06 11.19 -22.80
N LEU A 71 -26.76 11.22 -23.15
CA LEU A 71 -26.29 11.16 -24.54
C LEU A 71 -26.37 9.73 -25.12
N GLU A 72 -26.20 8.69 -24.29
CA GLU A 72 -26.35 7.29 -24.71
C GLU A 72 -27.82 6.90 -24.94
N GLU A 73 -28.76 7.33 -24.10
CA GLU A 73 -30.19 7.06 -24.29
C GLU A 73 -30.73 7.69 -25.57
N GLU A 74 -30.29 8.89 -25.94
CA GLU A 74 -30.68 9.55 -27.19
C GLU A 74 -30.17 8.79 -28.42
N ALA A 75 -28.92 8.29 -28.38
CA ALA A 75 -28.31 7.54 -29.46
C ALA A 75 -28.92 6.14 -29.66
N TRP A 76 -29.42 5.51 -28.57
CA TRP A 76 -30.06 4.20 -28.61
C TRP A 76 -31.52 4.25 -29.11
N GLN A 77 -32.21 5.38 -28.94
CA GLN A 77 -33.59 5.56 -29.41
C GLN A 77 -33.71 6.04 -30.86
N THR A 78 -32.62 6.57 -31.45
CA THR A 78 -32.61 7.04 -32.85
C THR A 78 -31.90 6.11 -33.84
N GLY A 79 -31.39 4.96 -33.39
CA GLY A 79 -30.82 3.89 -34.24
C GLY A 79 -31.83 2.79 -34.55
#